data_AF-A0A429WJ78-F1
#
_entry.id   AF-A0A429WJ78-F1
#
_cell.length_a   1.000
_cell.length_b   1.000
_cell.length_c   1.000
_cell.angle_alpha   90.00
_cell.angle_beta   90.00
_cell.angle_gamma   90.00
#
_symmetry.space_group_name_H-M   'P 1'
#
loop_
_entity.id
_entity.type
_entity.pdbx_description
1 polymer ?
#
loop_
_entity_poly.entity_id
_entity_poly.type
_entity_poly.pdbx_seq_one_letter_code
_entity_poly.pdbx_strand_id
1 'polypeptide(L)'
;MSRYWLMKSEPDECSIDDALAAPDATVPWTGVRGWQARNLMRNEMQIGDGVLFYHSSCPQPGIVGIARVASGTRPDPTQFDPKSPYHDPASKPEHPRWLLLDVQALRKTRLLGLPEMRATPALADMVVLRKGNRLSITPVDPVHWHLIVDEMLA
;
A
#
# COMPACT_ATOMS: atom_id res chain seq x y z
N MET A 1 6.51 9.04 -16.57
CA MET A 1 6.43 7.57 -16.63
C MET A 1 5.71 7.12 -15.37
N SER A 2 4.66 6.32 -15.49
CA SER A 2 3.89 5.83 -14.34
C SER A 2 4.78 4.99 -13.42
N ARG A 3 4.64 5.17 -12.10
CA ARG A 3 5.29 4.32 -11.11
C ARG A 3 4.29 3.33 -10.53
N TYR A 4 4.83 2.26 -9.96
CA TYR A 4 4.04 1.19 -9.38
C TYR A 4 4.50 0.88 -7.97
N TRP A 5 3.55 0.50 -7.14
CA TRP A 5 3.74 0.35 -5.71
C TRP A 5 3.05 -0.91 -5.22
N LEU A 6 3.59 -1.50 -4.15
CA LEU A 6 2.89 -2.47 -3.34
C LEU A 6 2.67 -1.83 -1.98
N MET A 7 1.41 -1.76 -1.56
CA MET A 7 0.99 -1.12 -0.32
C MET A 7 0.25 -2.14 0.54
N LYS A 8 0.77 -2.35 1.75
CA LYS A 8 0.24 -3.33 2.71
C LYS A 8 -0.84 -2.70 3.58
N SER A 9 -1.93 -3.43 3.75
CA SER A 9 -3.00 -3.13 4.71
C SER A 9 -3.39 -4.43 5.42
N GLU A 10 -3.73 -4.34 6.70
CA GLU A 10 -4.28 -5.47 7.44
C GLU A 10 -5.78 -5.56 7.13
N PRO A 11 -6.32 -6.73 6.75
CA PRO A 11 -7.71 -6.83 6.32
C PRO A 11 -8.72 -6.48 7.41
N ASP A 12 -8.34 -6.60 8.69
CA ASP A 12 -9.18 -6.22 9.82
C ASP A 12 -9.24 -4.69 10.03
N GLU A 13 -8.29 -3.94 9.45
CA GLU A 13 -8.28 -2.47 9.48
C GLU A 13 -8.92 -1.88 8.21
N CYS A 14 -8.51 -2.35 7.04
CA CYS A 14 -9.08 -1.97 5.75
C CYS A 14 -8.82 -3.07 4.71
N SER A 15 -9.81 -3.92 4.47
CA SER A 15 -9.74 -4.88 3.38
C SER A 15 -9.90 -4.19 2.00
N ILE A 16 -9.64 -4.94 0.93
CA ILE A 16 -9.92 -4.45 -0.43
C ILE A 16 -11.43 -4.28 -0.65
N ASP A 17 -12.26 -5.11 0.02
CA ASP A 17 -13.72 -4.99 -0.05
C ASP A 17 -14.19 -3.72 0.66
N ASP A 18 -13.61 -3.39 1.81
CA ASP A 18 -13.89 -2.12 2.51
C ASP A 18 -13.50 -0.92 1.65
N ALA A 19 -12.33 -0.98 1.01
CA ALA A 19 -11.87 0.08 0.12
C ALA A 19 -12.77 0.25 -1.11
N LEU A 20 -13.28 -0.85 -1.68
CA LEU A 20 -14.23 -0.80 -2.80
C LEU A 20 -15.61 -0.30 -2.37
N ALA A 21 -16.03 -0.58 -1.14
CA ALA A 21 -17.31 -0.13 -0.59
C ALA A 21 -17.29 1.33 -0.10
N ALA A 22 -16.10 1.91 0.12
CA ALA A 22 -15.95 3.31 0.50
C ALA A 22 -16.47 4.27 -0.59
N PRO A 23 -16.85 5.51 -0.25
CA PRO A 23 -17.19 6.53 -1.24
C PRO A 23 -16.11 6.66 -2.31
N ASP A 24 -16.54 6.64 -3.58
CA ASP A 24 -15.66 6.65 -4.77
C ASP A 24 -14.57 5.55 -4.77
N ALA A 25 -14.80 4.45 -4.05
CA ALA A 25 -13.84 3.38 -3.80
C ALA A 25 -12.48 3.89 -3.26
N THR A 26 -12.49 5.01 -2.52
CA THR A 26 -11.29 5.73 -2.13
C THR A 26 -11.15 5.78 -0.62
N VAL A 27 -9.98 5.40 -0.12
CA VAL A 27 -9.66 5.38 1.32
C VAL A 27 -8.38 6.17 1.62
N PRO A 28 -8.33 6.89 2.77
CA PRO A 28 -7.09 7.47 3.23
C PRO A 28 -6.14 6.37 3.71
N TRP A 29 -4.91 6.35 3.20
CA TRP A 29 -3.90 5.35 3.58
C TRP A 29 -3.21 5.72 4.90
N THR A 30 -3.97 5.64 5.99
CA THR A 30 -3.57 6.04 7.35
C THR A 30 -2.56 5.08 7.97
N GLY A 31 -1.91 5.50 9.07
CA GLY A 31 -1.16 4.58 9.93
C GLY A 31 0.27 4.27 9.49
N VAL A 32 0.78 4.91 8.43
CA VAL A 32 2.19 4.75 8.03
C VAL A 32 3.10 5.41 9.07
N ARG A 33 3.87 4.59 9.79
CA ARG A 33 4.84 5.03 10.83
C ARG A 33 6.29 4.65 10.54
N GLY A 34 6.57 4.21 9.31
CA GLY A 34 7.93 3.98 8.83
C GLY A 34 8.47 5.19 8.06
N TRP A 35 9.59 5.76 8.51
CA TRP A 35 10.20 6.94 7.85
C TRP A 35 10.47 6.71 6.36
N GLN A 36 10.94 5.53 5.98
CA GLN A 36 11.19 5.18 4.58
C GLN A 36 9.90 5.13 3.76
N ALA A 37 8.86 4.46 4.26
CA ALA A 37 7.56 4.39 3.60
C ALA A 37 6.92 5.78 3.44
N ARG A 38 6.96 6.60 4.49
CA ARG A 38 6.55 8.01 4.44
C ARG A 38 7.31 8.80 3.38
N ASN A 39 8.64 8.65 3.32
CA ASN A 39 9.46 9.36 2.35
C ASN A 39 9.16 8.94 0.92
N LEU A 40 8.90 7.65 0.67
CA LEU A 40 8.46 7.15 -0.64
C LEU A 40 7.14 7.83 -1.05
N MET A 41 6.13 7.85 -0.18
CA MET A 41 4.86 8.54 -0.47
C MET A 41 5.06 10.02 -0.79
N ARG A 42 5.86 10.73 0.04
CA ARG A 42 6.04 12.18 -0.10
C ARG A 42 6.84 12.56 -1.35
N ASN A 43 7.91 11.83 -1.62
CA ASN A 43 8.91 12.24 -2.60
C ASN A 43 8.67 11.63 -3.98
N GLU A 44 8.02 10.47 -4.06
CA GLU A 44 8.07 9.63 -5.24
C GLU A 44 6.71 9.24 -5.82
N MET A 45 5.65 9.16 -5.02
CA MET A 45 4.31 8.82 -5.47
C MET A 45 3.62 10.01 -6.15
N GLN A 46 2.91 9.73 -7.24
CA GLN A 46 2.09 10.69 -7.97
C GLN A 46 0.68 10.16 -8.18
N ILE A 47 -0.29 11.06 -8.34
CA ILE A 47 -1.67 10.71 -8.65
C ILE A 47 -1.70 9.89 -9.95
N GLY A 48 -2.39 8.75 -9.91
CA GLY A 48 -2.48 7.80 -11.02
C GLY A 48 -1.44 6.69 -11.01
N ASP A 49 -0.43 6.74 -10.13
CA ASP A 49 0.48 5.61 -9.93
C ASP A 49 -0.28 4.34 -9.52
N GLY A 50 0.10 3.20 -10.08
CA GLY A 50 -0.56 1.93 -9.82
C GLY A 50 -0.16 1.33 -8.47
N VAL A 51 -1.11 0.69 -7.80
CA VAL A 51 -0.94 0.09 -6.47
C VAL A 51 -1.41 -1.37 -6.49
N LEU A 52 -0.53 -2.29 -6.12
CA LEU A 52 -0.88 -3.64 -5.72
C LEU A 52 -1.35 -3.58 -4.26
N PHE A 53 -2.64 -3.78 -4.03
CA PHE A 53 -3.24 -3.80 -2.70
C PHE A 53 -2.93 -5.14 -2.04
N TYR A 54 -2.13 -5.11 -0.98
CA TYR A 54 -1.60 -6.31 -0.33
C TYR A 54 -2.18 -6.50 1.07
N HIS A 55 -2.77 -7.65 1.34
CA HIS A 55 -3.18 -8.05 2.69
C HIS A 55 -2.00 -8.61 3.47
N SER A 56 -1.67 -7.97 4.60
CA SER A 56 -0.63 -8.40 5.54
C SER A 56 -1.21 -8.83 6.89
N SER A 57 -0.37 -9.44 7.72
CA SER A 57 -0.69 -9.83 9.11
C SER A 57 -1.95 -10.71 9.24
N CYS A 58 -2.29 -11.46 8.20
CA CYS A 58 -3.49 -12.31 8.15
C CYS A 58 -3.15 -13.76 7.77
N PRO A 59 -4.09 -14.72 7.89
CA PRO A 59 -3.85 -16.13 7.54
C PRO A 59 -3.47 -16.36 6.08
N GLN A 60 -3.91 -15.50 5.18
CA GLN A 60 -3.71 -15.62 3.73
C GLN A 60 -3.09 -14.34 3.13
N PRO A 61 -1.81 -14.05 3.40
CA PRO A 61 -1.18 -12.81 2.97
C PRO A 61 -0.81 -12.85 1.48
N GLY A 62 -1.06 -11.74 0.79
CA GLY A 62 -0.82 -11.63 -0.64
C GLY A 62 -1.47 -10.42 -1.29
N ILE A 63 -1.33 -10.31 -2.60
CA ILE A 63 -2.00 -9.29 -3.41
C ILE A 63 -3.46 -9.73 -3.60
N VAL A 64 -4.39 -8.82 -3.34
CA VAL A 64 -5.84 -9.08 -3.37
C VAL A 64 -6.63 -8.07 -4.20
N GLY A 65 -5.96 -7.05 -4.73
CA GLY A 65 -6.60 -5.99 -5.47
C GLY A 65 -5.63 -5.12 -6.23
N ILE A 66 -6.18 -4.41 -7.21
CA ILE A 66 -5.50 -3.35 -7.94
C ILE A 66 -6.13 -2.02 -7.55
N ALA A 67 -5.27 -1.05 -7.29
CA ALA A 67 -5.65 0.29 -6.87
C ALA A 67 -4.75 1.33 -7.57
N ARG A 68 -4.99 2.61 -7.28
CA ARG A 68 -4.12 3.72 -7.71
C ARG A 68 -4.00 4.80 -6.64
N VAL A 69 -2.92 5.55 -6.67
CA VAL A 69 -2.78 6.78 -5.87
C VAL A 69 -3.81 7.80 -6.35
N ALA A 70 -4.62 8.31 -5.43
CA ALA A 70 -5.75 9.20 -5.72
C ALA A 70 -5.54 10.64 -5.25
N SER A 71 -4.53 10.91 -4.41
CA SER A 71 -4.21 12.26 -3.94
C SER A 71 -2.70 12.48 -3.79
N GLY A 72 -2.30 13.74 -3.60
CA GLY A 72 -1.01 14.08 -3.01
C GLY A 72 -0.98 13.79 -1.50
N THR A 73 0.21 13.89 -0.90
CA THR A 73 0.35 13.67 0.55
C THR A 73 -0.22 14.84 1.38
N ARG A 74 -0.78 14.50 2.54
CA ARG A 74 -1.23 15.43 3.57
C ARG A 74 -0.92 14.89 4.97
N PRO A 75 -0.96 15.70 6.03
CA PRO A 75 -0.80 15.22 7.40
C PRO A 75 -1.79 14.10 7.71
N ASP A 76 -1.29 13.01 8.30
CA ASP A 76 -2.14 11.93 8.79
C ASP A 76 -2.85 12.37 10.08
N PRO A 77 -4.17 12.60 10.09
CA PRO A 77 -4.85 13.12 11.28
C PRO A 77 -4.80 12.14 12.45
N THR A 78 -4.65 10.84 12.18
CA THR A 78 -4.60 9.79 13.21
C THR A 78 -3.37 9.90 14.12
N GLN A 79 -2.36 10.67 13.73
CA GLN A 79 -1.18 10.91 14.55
C GLN A 79 -1.45 11.86 15.74
N PHE A 80 -2.54 12.64 15.69
CA PHE A 80 -2.89 13.64 16.69
C PHE A 80 -4.00 13.20 17.65
N ASP A 81 -4.68 12.09 17.35
CA ASP A 81 -5.78 11.57 18.18
C ASP A 81 -5.22 10.59 19.23
N PRO A 82 -5.30 10.88 20.54
CA PRO A 82 -4.82 9.98 21.59
C PRO A 82 -5.54 8.63 21.65
N LYS A 83 -6.72 8.49 21.02
CA LYS A 83 -7.46 7.23 20.93
C LYS A 83 -7.07 6.37 19.73
N SER A 84 -6.36 6.96 18.77
CA SER A 84 -5.89 6.25 17.59
C SER A 84 -4.77 5.27 17.95
N PRO A 85 -4.74 4.05 17.38
CA PRO A 85 -3.60 3.14 17.53
C PRO A 85 -2.31 3.71 16.93
N TYR A 86 -2.42 4.75 16.09
CA TYR A 86 -1.30 5.39 15.42
C TYR A 86 -0.95 6.77 15.99
N HIS A 87 -1.45 7.11 17.18
CA HIS A 87 -1.09 8.34 17.89
C HIS A 87 0.43 8.46 18.05
N ASP A 88 0.99 9.63 17.73
CA ASP A 88 2.39 9.97 18.01
C ASP A 88 2.42 11.22 18.90
N PRO A 89 2.63 11.09 20.22
CA PRO A 89 2.61 12.23 21.14
C PRO A 89 3.71 13.26 20.87
N ALA A 90 4.70 12.91 20.05
CA ALA A 90 5.79 13.80 19.67
C ALA A 90 5.58 14.43 18.29
N SER A 91 4.47 14.12 17.59
CA SER A 91 4.03 14.82 16.39
C SER A 91 3.14 16.01 16.76
N LYS A 92 3.40 17.17 16.15
CA LYS A 92 2.67 18.42 16.44
C LYS A 92 1.96 18.93 15.19
N PRO A 93 0.76 19.55 15.28
CA PRO A 93 0.05 20.07 14.11
C PRO A 93 0.86 21.04 13.25
N GLU A 94 1.77 21.81 13.86
CA GLU A 94 2.64 22.76 13.15
C GLU A 94 3.76 22.06 12.37
N HIS A 95 4.16 20.87 12.82
CA HIS A 95 5.23 20.06 12.24
C HIS A 95 4.85 18.57 12.22
N PRO A 96 3.86 18.17 11.39
CA PRO A 96 3.39 16.80 11.30
C PRO A 96 4.52 15.87 10.84
N ARG A 97 4.78 14.84 11.64
CA ARG A 97 5.76 13.80 11.29
C ARG A 97 5.23 12.90 10.20
N TRP A 98 3.98 12.46 10.33
CA TRP A 98 3.40 11.42 9.50
C TRP A 98 2.49 12.00 8.43
N LEU A 99 2.56 11.38 7.26
CA LEU A 99 1.81 11.77 6.09
C LEU A 99 1.01 10.56 5.62
N LEU A 100 -0.14 10.84 5.03
CA LEU A 100 -0.92 9.88 4.25
C LEU A 100 -1.22 10.46 2.87
N LEU A 101 -1.72 9.61 2.00
CA LEU A 101 -2.39 9.98 0.75
C LEU A 101 -3.61 9.07 0.58
N ASP A 102 -4.47 9.40 -0.37
CA ASP A 102 -5.63 8.58 -0.68
C ASP A 102 -5.27 7.53 -1.74
N VAL A 103 -5.83 6.34 -1.59
CA VAL A 103 -5.73 5.23 -2.54
C VAL A 103 -7.14 4.87 -3.00
N GLN A 104 -7.34 4.84 -4.31
CA GLN A 104 -8.58 4.39 -4.91
C GLN A 104 -8.45 2.94 -5.35
N ALA A 105 -9.25 2.06 -4.75
CA ALA A 105 -9.41 0.69 -5.21
C ALA A 105 -10.10 0.68 -6.59
N LEU A 106 -9.53 -0.07 -7.53
CA LEU A 106 -10.05 -0.17 -8.89
C LEU A 106 -10.79 -1.50 -9.11
N ARG A 107 -10.20 -2.60 -8.63
CA ARG A 107 -10.82 -3.92 -8.66
C ARG A 107 -10.22 -4.85 -7.62
N LYS A 108 -11.05 -5.78 -7.16
CA LYS A 108 -10.60 -6.97 -6.42
C LYS A 108 -10.01 -7.99 -7.38
N THR A 109 -9.05 -8.77 -6.92
CA THR A 109 -8.48 -9.90 -7.65
C THR A 109 -8.64 -11.19 -6.85
N ARG A 110 -8.37 -12.34 -7.48
CA ARG A 110 -8.02 -13.53 -6.69
C ARG A 110 -6.81 -13.21 -5.82
N LEU A 111 -6.65 -13.96 -4.73
CA LEU A 111 -5.43 -13.90 -3.93
C LEU A 111 -4.24 -14.39 -4.79
N LEU A 112 -3.24 -13.53 -4.96
CA LEU A 112 -1.90 -13.89 -5.40
C LEU A 112 -1.01 -13.94 -4.15
N GLY A 113 -0.90 -15.13 -3.58
CA GLY A 113 -0.26 -15.36 -2.28
C GLY A 113 1.25 -15.34 -2.32
N LEU A 114 1.88 -15.18 -1.15
CA LEU A 114 3.35 -15.29 -1.00
C LEU A 114 3.96 -16.57 -1.60
N PRO A 115 3.40 -17.78 -1.42
CA PRO A 115 3.97 -18.99 -2.00
C PRO A 115 4.01 -18.96 -3.53
N GLU A 116 2.93 -18.48 -4.16
CA GLU A 116 2.83 -18.36 -5.61
C GLU A 116 3.84 -17.34 -6.14
N MET A 117 3.89 -16.13 -5.55
CA MET A 117 4.87 -15.12 -5.96
C MET A 117 6.32 -15.59 -5.80
N ARG A 118 6.62 -16.38 -4.77
CA ARG A 118 7.97 -16.95 -4.55
C ARG A 118 8.30 -18.08 -5.53
N ALA A 119 7.29 -18.79 -6.02
CA ALA A 119 7.45 -19.84 -7.01
C ALA A 119 7.67 -19.29 -8.42
N THR A 120 7.34 -18.01 -8.67
CA THR A 120 7.53 -17.32 -9.95
C THR A 120 8.94 -16.70 -10.04
N PRO A 121 9.89 -17.27 -10.81
CA PRO A 121 11.28 -16.79 -10.83
C PRO A 121 11.41 -15.34 -11.32
N ALA A 122 10.53 -14.91 -12.23
CA ALA A 122 10.50 -13.55 -12.75
C ALA A 122 10.10 -12.49 -11.70
N LEU A 123 9.60 -12.89 -10.52
CA LEU A 123 9.29 -11.99 -9.41
C LEU A 123 10.37 -11.97 -8.33
N ALA A 124 11.46 -12.74 -8.48
CA ALA A 124 12.45 -12.96 -7.42
C ALA A 124 13.05 -11.66 -6.85
N ASP A 125 13.17 -10.62 -7.67
CA ASP A 125 13.78 -9.34 -7.29
C ASP A 125 12.82 -8.35 -6.63
N MET A 126 11.52 -8.67 -6.55
CA MET A 126 10.53 -7.85 -5.87
C MET A 126 10.92 -7.58 -4.42
N VAL A 127 10.90 -6.31 -4.02
CA VAL A 127 11.29 -5.88 -2.67
C VAL A 127 10.47 -6.59 -1.58
N VAL A 128 9.19 -6.84 -1.83
CA VAL A 128 8.30 -7.56 -0.89
C VAL A 128 8.77 -8.98 -0.56
N LEU A 129 9.48 -9.64 -1.48
CA LEU A 129 9.94 -11.02 -1.32
C LEU A 129 11.30 -11.15 -0.64
N ARG A 130 12.08 -10.06 -0.59
CA ARG A 130 13.43 -10.04 0.02
C ARG A 130 13.37 -10.42 1.49
N LYS A 131 14.28 -11.31 1.90
CA LYS A 131 14.41 -11.77 3.29
C LYS A 131 14.64 -10.56 4.21
N GLY A 132 13.88 -10.48 5.30
CA GLY A 132 14.01 -9.41 6.27
C GLY A 132 13.33 -8.08 5.88
N ASN A 133 12.69 -7.98 4.72
CA ASN A 133 11.93 -6.79 4.39
C ASN A 133 10.80 -6.57 5.42
N ARG A 134 10.70 -5.34 5.92
CA ARG A 134 9.69 -4.87 6.87
C ARG A 134 8.93 -3.64 6.38
N LEU A 135 9.18 -3.19 5.15
CA LEU A 135 8.49 -2.04 4.58
C LEU A 135 7.03 -2.37 4.29
N SER A 136 6.14 -1.45 4.67
CA SER A 136 4.71 -1.49 4.35
C SER A 136 4.41 -0.96 2.95
N ILE A 137 5.31 -0.15 2.40
CA ILE A 137 5.23 0.41 1.05
C ILE A 137 6.55 0.10 0.35
N THR A 138 6.47 -0.51 -0.82
CA THR A 138 7.65 -0.82 -1.64
C THR A 138 7.42 -0.47 -3.10
N PRO A 139 8.45 0.01 -3.83
CA PRO A 139 8.35 0.18 -5.27
C PRO A 139 8.20 -1.18 -5.96
N VAL A 140 7.49 -1.17 -7.07
CA VAL A 140 7.32 -2.31 -7.98
C VAL A 140 7.90 -1.91 -9.33
N ASP A 141 8.83 -2.70 -9.84
CA ASP A 141 9.38 -2.48 -11.18
C ASP A 141 8.28 -2.69 -12.24
N PRO A 142 8.21 -1.87 -13.30
CA PRO A 142 7.27 -2.07 -14.40
C PRO A 142 7.20 -3.51 -14.92
N VAL A 143 8.32 -4.23 -14.99
CA VAL A 143 8.32 -5.64 -15.47
C VAL A 143 7.51 -6.55 -14.54
N HIS A 144 7.64 -6.35 -13.22
CA HIS A 144 6.88 -7.12 -12.23
C HIS A 144 5.42 -6.72 -12.21
N TRP A 145 5.13 -5.42 -12.38
CA TRP A 145 3.75 -4.93 -12.45
C TRP A 145 3.01 -5.57 -13.62
N HIS A 146 3.57 -5.50 -14.82
CA HIS A 146 2.93 -6.05 -16.02
C HIS A 146 2.75 -7.57 -15.93
N LEU A 147 3.76 -8.30 -15.47
CA LEU A 147 3.61 -9.74 -15.22
C LEU A 147 2.47 -10.05 -14.24
N ILE A 148 2.39 -9.31 -13.13
CA ILE A 148 1.35 -9.54 -12.14
C ILE A 148 -0.04 -9.16 -12.67
N VAL A 149 -0.19 -7.96 -13.24
CA VAL A 149 -1.50 -7.39 -13.58
C VAL A 149 -2.05 -7.94 -14.89
N ASP A 150 -1.19 -8.11 -15.88
CA ASP A 150 -1.60 -8.44 -17.26
C ASP A 150 -1.56 -9.94 -17.55
N GLU A 151 -0.85 -10.73 -16.72
CA GLU A 151 -0.76 -12.19 -16.90
C GLU A 151 -1.29 -12.98 -15.70
N MET A 152 -0.80 -12.69 -14.49
CA MET A 152 -1.15 -13.50 -13.30
C MET A 152 -2.54 -13.18 -12.73
N LEU A 153 -3.01 -11.94 -12.90
CA LEU A 153 -4.27 -11.40 -12.36
C LEU A 153 -5.21 -10.85 -13.44
N ALA A 154 -4.98 -11.22 -14.70
CA ALA A 154 -5.86 -10.90 -15.82
C ALA A 154 -7.26 -11.48 -15.64
#